data_AF-A0A535KU16-F1
#
_entry.id   AF-A0A535KU16-F1
#
_cell.length_a   1.000
_cell.length_b   1.000
_cell.length_c   1.000
_cell.angle_alpha   90.00
_cell.angle_beta   90.00
_cell.angle_gamma   90.00
#
_symmetry.space_group_name_H-M   'P 1'
#
loop_
_entity.id
_entity.type
_entity.pdbx_description
1 polymer ?
#
loop_
_entity_poly.entity_id
_entity_poly.type
_entity_poly.pdbx_seq_one_letter_code
_entity_poly.pdbx_strand_id
1 'polypeptide(L)'
;MAEDARATSNLLAAVPTADFDAAAAYQRLQTRDITRPRFGLRLPILKPSSQRMVLVLAAVFVLAAVITASANVSQIFAPKTVTPVPVTVAELESLPDLSAYGTITWSKAPQPSLVPDAATAASIAGFPAPKAGSLPDSVSKTVSYAAMPQAVGVFTFSAAKAQAAAAAKGKTLPAMPAGMDGSTLTLTMGPAIVEIFGELPKSTDKTSHLNLPQLIIAESRTPSVTSSGVTVKELEDYLLAQPGISPQLAADIRAIGDPTTTLPIPVPVQYATSSKVTVQGVDGVALGDNTGVGAAVIWIKNDVFFVGGSLKQSDILSIADGLS
;
A
#
# COMPACT_ATOMS: atom_id res chain seq x y z
N MET A 1 20.93 28.76 -48.21
CA MET A 1 19.96 27.93 -47.45
C MET A 1 19.99 26.43 -47.82
N ALA A 2 21.04 25.91 -48.49
CA ALA A 2 21.16 24.47 -48.80
C ALA A 2 22.34 23.78 -48.08
N GLU A 3 23.23 24.53 -47.42
CA GLU A 3 24.37 23.99 -46.66
C GLU A 3 23.99 23.61 -45.22
N ASP A 4 23.12 24.37 -44.54
CA ASP A 4 22.70 24.07 -43.16
C ASP A 4 21.84 22.79 -43.03
N ALA A 5 21.13 22.41 -44.09
CA ALA A 5 20.35 21.18 -44.12
C ALA A 5 21.23 19.91 -44.28
N ARG A 6 22.43 20.04 -44.85
CA ARG A 6 23.37 18.93 -45.00
C ARG A 6 24.24 18.72 -43.76
N ALA A 7 24.54 19.79 -43.02
CA ALA A 7 25.27 19.70 -41.75
C ALA A 7 24.46 19.01 -40.64
N THR A 8 23.14 19.19 -40.62
CA THR A 8 22.25 18.55 -39.64
C THR A 8 21.94 17.09 -39.98
N SER A 9 21.89 16.71 -41.27
CA SER A 9 21.70 15.31 -41.68
C SER A 9 22.89 14.39 -41.37
N ASN A 10 24.13 14.92 -41.38
CA ASN A 10 25.33 14.13 -41.09
C ASN A 10 25.58 13.96 -39.57
N LEU A 11 25.02 14.84 -38.74
CA LEU A 11 25.11 14.72 -37.26
C LEU A 11 24.13 13.71 -36.68
N LEU A 12 22.98 13.45 -37.34
CA LEU A 12 22.07 12.35 -36.94
C LEU A 12 22.52 10.97 -37.46
N ALA A 13 23.39 10.91 -38.47
CA ALA A 13 23.92 9.65 -38.99
C ALA A 13 25.14 9.11 -38.20
N ALA A 14 25.69 9.91 -37.28
CA ALA A 14 26.89 9.58 -36.50
C ALA A 14 26.61 9.21 -35.04
N VAL A 15 25.35 9.02 -34.65
CA VAL A 15 25.03 8.41 -33.35
C VAL A 15 25.21 6.91 -33.52
N PRO A 16 26.20 6.27 -32.88
CA PRO A 16 26.22 4.82 -32.83
C PRO A 16 24.91 4.41 -32.19
N THR A 17 24.10 3.61 -32.87
CA THR A 17 23.02 2.88 -32.21
C THR A 17 23.70 2.06 -31.11
N ALA A 18 23.66 2.57 -29.88
CA ALA A 18 24.14 1.84 -28.73
C ALA A 18 23.22 0.63 -28.63
N ASP A 19 23.71 -0.51 -29.09
CA ASP A 19 23.05 -1.79 -28.92
C ASP A 19 23.07 -2.05 -27.42
N PHE A 20 21.96 -1.71 -26.75
CA PHE A 20 21.81 -1.93 -25.33
C PHE A 20 21.66 -3.43 -25.13
N ASP A 21 22.78 -4.10 -24.85
CA ASP A 21 22.77 -5.49 -24.43
C ASP A 21 22.17 -5.58 -23.03
N ALA A 22 20.84 -5.62 -23.00
CA ALA A 22 20.04 -5.76 -21.79
C ALA A 22 20.39 -7.05 -21.04
N ALA A 23 20.85 -8.09 -21.73
CA ALA A 23 21.30 -9.35 -21.12
C ALA A 23 22.64 -9.17 -20.38
N ALA A 24 23.59 -8.42 -20.95
CA ALA A 24 24.84 -8.07 -20.27
C ALA A 24 24.62 -7.11 -19.09
N ALA A 25 23.68 -6.15 -19.21
CA ALA A 25 23.28 -5.29 -18.10
C ALA A 25 22.62 -6.09 -16.96
N TYR A 26 21.80 -7.09 -17.30
CA TYR A 26 21.15 -8.00 -16.37
C TYR A 26 22.13 -8.93 -15.66
N GLN A 27 23.12 -9.49 -16.36
CA GLN A 27 24.16 -10.31 -15.73
C GLN A 27 25.00 -9.53 -14.71
N ARG A 28 25.28 -8.24 -14.97
CA ARG A 28 25.98 -7.37 -14.01
C ARG A 28 25.17 -7.11 -12.73
N LEU A 29 23.84 -7.12 -12.82
CA LEU A 29 22.95 -7.01 -11.66
C LEU A 29 22.88 -8.32 -10.86
N GLN A 30 22.95 -9.48 -11.53
CA GLN A 30 22.99 -10.77 -10.85
C GLN A 30 24.29 -11.01 -10.07
N THR A 31 25.42 -10.47 -10.55
CA THR A 31 26.73 -10.61 -9.90
C THR A 31 26.97 -9.62 -8.75
N ARG A 32 26.08 -8.65 -8.53
CA ARG A 32 26.15 -7.81 -7.34
C ARG A 32 25.53 -8.57 -6.17
N ASP A 33 26.37 -8.98 -5.23
CA ASP A 33 25.93 -9.40 -3.90
C ASP A 33 25.27 -8.21 -3.19
N ILE A 34 23.99 -7.99 -3.46
CA ILE A 34 23.16 -7.06 -2.71
C ILE A 34 22.99 -7.69 -1.34
N THR A 35 23.85 -7.30 -0.39
CA THR A 35 23.70 -7.66 1.00
C THR A 35 22.41 -7.01 1.51
N ARG A 36 21.30 -7.75 1.44
CA ARG A 36 19.96 -7.26 1.78
C ARG A 36 19.94 -6.84 3.26
N PRO A 37 19.59 -5.58 3.60
CA PRO A 37 19.17 -5.27 4.96
C PRO A 37 17.87 -6.02 5.26
N ARG A 38 17.80 -6.64 6.44
CA ARG A 38 16.63 -7.37 6.92
C ARG A 38 15.54 -6.37 7.32
N PHE A 39 14.46 -6.26 6.55
CA PHE A 39 13.20 -5.67 7.02
C PHE A 39 12.70 -6.47 8.23
N GLY A 40 12.57 -5.81 9.38
CA GLY A 40 12.50 -6.43 10.70
C GLY A 40 11.13 -6.37 11.39
N LEU A 41 10.01 -6.55 10.68
CA LEU A 41 8.76 -6.93 11.34
C LEU A 41 8.91 -8.36 11.88
N ARG A 42 9.45 -8.52 13.09
CA ARG A 42 9.39 -9.79 13.82
C ARG A 42 7.97 -10.02 14.34
N LEU A 43 7.11 -10.50 13.45
CA LEU A 43 5.88 -11.17 13.87
C LEU A 43 6.28 -12.40 14.72
N PRO A 44 5.64 -12.66 15.86
CA PRO A 44 5.93 -13.86 16.65
C PRO A 44 5.73 -15.09 15.76
N ILE A 45 6.76 -15.92 15.71
CA ILE A 45 6.80 -17.14 14.89
C ILE A 45 5.77 -18.11 15.47
N LEU A 46 4.57 -18.15 14.90
CA LEU A 46 3.68 -19.30 15.08
C LEU A 46 4.32 -20.50 14.38
N LYS A 47 4.40 -21.63 15.08
CA LYS A 47 4.97 -22.88 14.57
C LYS A 47 4.26 -23.28 13.27
N PRO A 48 5.00 -23.73 12.23
CA PRO A 48 4.40 -24.10 10.96
C PRO A 48 3.76 -25.50 11.08
N SER A 49 2.44 -25.57 11.25
CA SER A 49 1.71 -26.77 10.83
C SER A 49 1.30 -26.60 9.37
N SER A 50 2.06 -27.26 8.49
CA SER A 50 1.70 -27.70 7.14
C SER A 50 0.33 -27.20 6.62
N GLN A 51 0.31 -26.04 5.96
CA GLN A 51 -0.49 -25.75 4.77
C GLN A 51 -0.04 -24.41 4.18
N ARG A 52 0.84 -24.51 3.17
CA ARG A 52 1.14 -23.55 2.10
C ARG A 52 0.68 -22.10 2.34
N MET A 53 1.52 -21.29 2.99
CA MET A 53 1.40 -19.83 3.01
C MET A 53 1.73 -19.27 1.62
N VAL A 54 0.71 -18.93 0.82
CA VAL A 54 0.83 -18.04 -0.33
C VAL A 54 0.50 -16.63 0.17
N LEU A 55 1.53 -15.90 0.58
CA LEU A 55 1.44 -14.47 0.90
C LEU A 55 1.34 -13.68 -0.41
N VAL A 56 0.13 -13.53 -0.95
CA VAL A 56 -0.14 -12.57 -2.06
C VAL A 56 -1.23 -11.56 -1.68
N LEU A 57 -1.82 -11.64 -0.50
CA LEU A 57 -3.03 -10.86 -0.15
C LEU A 57 -2.82 -9.61 0.72
N ALA A 58 -1.59 -9.17 0.92
CA ALA A 58 -1.30 -8.08 1.86
C ALA A 58 -0.66 -6.83 1.22
N ALA A 59 -0.59 -6.74 -0.11
CA ALA A 59 0.14 -5.64 -0.75
C ALA A 59 -0.67 -4.33 -0.91
N VAL A 60 -1.98 -4.33 -0.67
CA VAL A 60 -2.81 -3.09 -0.77
C VAL A 60 -3.45 -2.67 0.57
N PHE A 61 -3.61 -3.59 1.53
CA PHE A 61 -4.27 -3.25 2.81
C PHE A 61 -3.36 -2.71 3.92
N VAL A 62 -2.05 -2.55 3.68
CA VAL A 62 -1.07 -2.26 4.76
C VAL A 62 -0.56 -0.81 4.79
N LEU A 63 -0.92 0.07 3.85
CA LEU A 63 -0.20 1.34 3.68
C LEU A 63 -1.03 2.62 3.72
N ALA A 64 -2.06 2.67 4.58
CA ALA A 64 -2.85 3.88 4.71
C ALA A 64 -3.35 4.11 6.14
N ALA A 65 -2.41 4.45 7.03
CA ALA A 65 -2.69 5.10 8.29
C ALA A 65 -1.72 6.27 8.43
N VAL A 66 -1.95 7.33 7.65
CA VAL A 66 -1.42 8.66 7.96
C VAL A 66 -2.60 9.45 8.49
N ILE A 67 -2.42 10.09 9.65
CA ILE A 67 -3.45 10.35 10.65
C ILE A 67 -3.62 11.90 10.80
N THR A 68 -4.82 12.49 10.78
CA THR A 68 -5.08 13.88 11.29
C THR A 68 -6.41 14.01 12.04
N ALA A 69 -6.73 15.24 12.47
CA ALA A 69 -7.56 15.72 13.58
C ALA A 69 -9.06 15.42 13.51
N SER A 70 -9.51 14.55 14.42
CA SER A 70 -10.92 14.51 14.79
C SER A 70 -11.16 15.43 15.99
N ALA A 71 -12.32 16.08 16.01
CA ALA A 71 -12.81 16.80 17.20
C ALA A 71 -13.16 15.84 18.36
N ASN A 72 -13.18 14.53 18.10
CA ASN A 72 -13.44 13.47 19.07
C ASN A 72 -12.15 12.73 19.40
N VAL A 73 -11.53 13.07 20.54
CA VAL A 73 -10.26 12.49 21.03
C VAL A 73 -10.23 10.96 21.00
N SER A 74 -11.40 10.31 21.06
CA SER A 74 -11.54 8.86 21.08
C SER A 74 -11.56 8.18 19.71
N GLN A 75 -11.74 8.86 18.57
CA GLN A 75 -11.65 8.22 17.26
C GLN A 75 -10.98 9.16 16.28
N ILE A 76 -9.76 8.82 15.87
CA ILE A 76 -8.82 9.71 15.17
C ILE A 76 -8.72 9.41 13.67
N PHE A 77 -9.32 8.31 13.20
CA PHE A 77 -9.30 7.90 11.80
C PHE A 77 -10.54 7.08 11.45
N ALA A 78 -11.24 7.47 10.38
CA ALA A 78 -12.31 6.71 9.72
C ALA A 78 -12.58 7.30 8.33
N PRO A 79 -11.80 6.88 7.32
CA PRO A 79 -11.80 7.52 6.02
C PRO A 79 -13.10 7.28 5.25
N LYS A 80 -13.50 8.30 4.49
CA LYS A 80 -14.67 8.34 3.60
C LYS A 80 -14.27 8.63 2.16
N THR A 81 -13.09 9.19 1.95
CA THR A 81 -12.52 9.54 0.66
C THR A 81 -11.11 8.98 0.54
N VAL A 82 -10.56 8.99 -0.67
CA VAL A 82 -9.19 8.56 -0.97
C VAL A 82 -8.43 9.70 -1.65
N THR A 83 -7.12 9.79 -1.41
CA THR A 83 -6.26 10.78 -2.07
C THR A 83 -4.89 10.17 -2.38
N PRO A 84 -4.38 10.31 -3.61
CA PRO A 84 -3.05 9.81 -3.94
C PRO A 84 -1.98 10.67 -3.26
N VAL A 85 -0.97 10.02 -2.71
CA VAL A 85 0.20 10.66 -2.10
C VAL A 85 1.43 10.19 -2.88
N PRO A 86 2.09 11.06 -3.65
CA PRO A 86 3.30 10.68 -4.36
C PRO A 86 4.39 10.31 -3.34
N VAL A 87 5.03 9.17 -3.56
CA VAL A 87 6.18 8.73 -2.76
C VAL A 87 7.26 8.19 -3.69
N THR A 88 8.52 8.33 -3.28
CA THR A 88 9.63 7.68 -3.96
C THR A 88 9.97 6.35 -3.30
N VAL A 89 10.59 5.43 -4.06
CA VAL A 89 11.14 4.18 -3.51
C VAL A 89 12.14 4.48 -2.39
N ALA A 90 13.00 5.47 -2.59
CA ALA A 90 13.99 5.89 -1.60
C ALA A 90 13.33 6.40 -0.30
N GLU A 91 12.22 7.13 -0.40
CA GLU A 91 11.47 7.57 0.77
C GLU A 91 10.81 6.40 1.51
N LEU A 92 10.22 5.45 0.78
CA LEU A 92 9.66 4.23 1.38
C LEU A 92 10.73 3.40 2.10
N GLU A 93 11.93 3.31 1.52
CA GLU A 93 13.08 2.63 2.14
C GLU A 93 13.66 3.40 3.33
N SER A 94 13.55 4.73 3.35
CA SER A 94 14.03 5.57 4.45
C SER A 94 13.04 5.68 5.61
N LEU A 95 11.81 5.17 5.45
CA LEU A 95 10.78 5.24 6.48
C LEU A 95 11.27 4.56 7.77
N PRO A 96 11.04 5.20 8.93
CA PRO A 96 11.38 4.59 10.21
C PRO A 96 10.54 3.32 10.47
N ASP A 97 11.18 2.28 11.01
CA ASP A 97 10.45 1.09 11.48
C ASP A 97 9.57 1.48 12.69
N LEU A 98 8.27 1.23 12.61
CA LEU A 98 7.31 1.57 13.67
C LEU A 98 7.66 0.91 15.02
N SER A 99 8.32 -0.26 15.00
CA SER A 99 8.78 -0.94 16.21
C SER A 99 9.86 -0.16 16.96
N ALA A 100 10.51 0.79 16.29
CA ALA A 100 11.48 1.71 16.87
C ALA A 100 10.81 2.84 17.68
N TYR A 101 9.49 3.01 17.60
CA TYR A 101 8.74 4.07 18.29
C TYR A 101 7.81 3.56 19.37
N GLY A 102 7.65 2.24 19.48
CA GLY A 102 6.67 1.66 20.37
C GLY A 102 6.56 0.16 20.26
N THR A 103 5.45 -0.38 20.74
CA THR A 103 5.17 -1.82 20.73
C THR A 103 3.74 -2.04 20.30
N ILE A 104 3.53 -2.95 19.34
CA ILE A 104 2.19 -3.41 18.99
C ILE A 104 1.85 -4.67 19.79
N THR A 105 0.66 -4.66 20.37
CA THR A 105 0.04 -5.85 20.99
C THR A 105 -1.26 -6.15 20.26
N TRP A 106 -1.54 -7.42 20.01
CA TRP A 106 -2.75 -7.81 19.29
C TRP A 106 -3.78 -8.33 20.28
N SER A 107 -4.89 -7.60 20.44
CA SER A 107 -6.06 -8.14 21.15
C SER A 107 -6.87 -9.07 20.24
N LYS A 108 -6.85 -8.81 18.93
CA LYS A 108 -7.27 -9.74 17.87
C LYS A 108 -6.24 -9.73 16.75
N ALA A 109 -5.46 -10.80 16.62
CA ALA A 109 -4.42 -10.88 15.59
C ALA A 109 -5.03 -11.01 14.18
N PRO A 110 -4.39 -10.44 13.14
CA PRO A 110 -4.81 -10.65 11.76
C PRO A 110 -4.61 -12.11 11.37
N GLN A 111 -5.66 -12.71 10.79
CA GLN A 111 -5.67 -14.10 10.36
C GLN A 111 -6.23 -14.23 8.93
N PRO A 112 -5.52 -13.69 7.92
CA PRO A 112 -5.94 -13.88 6.53
C PRO A 112 -5.84 -15.36 6.16
N SER A 113 -6.85 -15.88 5.47
CA SER A 113 -6.88 -17.27 5.01
C SER A 113 -7.44 -17.37 3.60
N LEU A 114 -6.85 -18.26 2.80
CA LEU A 114 -7.47 -18.73 1.57
C LEU A 114 -8.62 -19.66 1.92
N VAL A 115 -9.75 -19.47 1.25
CA VAL A 115 -10.99 -20.21 1.50
C VAL A 115 -11.53 -20.78 0.18
N PRO A 116 -12.25 -21.90 0.23
CA PRO A 116 -12.65 -22.61 -0.99
C PRO A 116 -13.69 -21.87 -1.83
N ASP A 117 -14.50 -21.01 -1.23
CA ASP A 117 -15.63 -20.36 -1.90
C ASP A 117 -16.05 -19.02 -1.24
N ALA A 118 -16.87 -18.27 -1.98
CA ALA A 118 -17.43 -17.00 -1.54
C ALA A 118 -18.28 -17.11 -0.28
N ALA A 119 -19.00 -18.23 -0.09
CA ALA A 119 -19.86 -18.43 1.07
C ALA A 119 -19.03 -18.56 2.37
N THR A 120 -17.91 -19.27 2.30
CA THR A 120 -16.95 -19.39 3.39
C THR A 120 -16.29 -18.04 3.68
N ALA A 121 -15.91 -17.30 2.64
CA ALA A 121 -15.37 -15.94 2.79
C ALA A 121 -16.38 -15.02 3.51
N ALA A 122 -17.64 -15.06 3.09
CA ALA A 122 -18.73 -14.27 3.66
C ALA A 122 -19.00 -14.63 5.12
N SER A 123 -18.94 -15.91 5.47
CA SER A 123 -19.06 -16.38 6.87
C SER A 123 -17.98 -15.80 7.77
N ILE A 124 -16.74 -15.69 7.28
CA ILE A 124 -15.61 -15.12 8.03
C ILE A 124 -15.73 -13.60 8.15
N ALA A 125 -16.09 -12.92 7.06
CA ALA A 125 -16.08 -11.46 7.01
C ALA A 125 -17.39 -10.83 7.55
N GLY A 126 -18.49 -11.57 7.57
CA GLY A 126 -19.80 -11.07 8.00
C GLY A 126 -20.53 -10.21 6.95
N PHE A 127 -20.08 -10.25 5.69
CA PHE A 127 -20.71 -9.59 4.54
C PHE A 127 -20.43 -10.42 3.27
N PRO A 128 -21.26 -10.34 2.20
CA PRO A 128 -21.04 -11.14 0.99
C PRO A 128 -19.77 -10.71 0.25
N ALA A 129 -19.18 -11.62 -0.53
CA ALA A 129 -18.13 -11.23 -1.47
C ALA A 129 -18.68 -10.22 -2.50
N PRO A 130 -17.92 -9.18 -2.87
CA PRO A 130 -18.31 -8.25 -3.92
C PRO A 130 -18.54 -9.02 -5.22
N LYS A 131 -19.54 -8.64 -6.01
CA LYS A 131 -19.81 -9.32 -7.30
C LYS A 131 -19.54 -8.40 -8.47
N ALA A 132 -18.65 -8.80 -9.36
CA ALA A 132 -18.52 -8.16 -10.67
C ALA A 132 -19.76 -8.44 -11.53
N GLY A 133 -20.46 -7.39 -11.97
CA GLY A 133 -21.61 -7.52 -12.87
C GLY A 133 -21.24 -8.13 -14.23
N SER A 134 -20.05 -7.83 -14.76
CA SER A 134 -19.48 -8.46 -15.94
C SER A 134 -17.96 -8.40 -15.92
N LEU A 135 -17.31 -9.47 -16.38
CA LEU A 135 -15.86 -9.52 -16.55
C LEU A 135 -15.53 -9.58 -18.04
N PRO A 136 -14.45 -8.91 -18.51
CA PRO A 136 -13.96 -9.09 -19.87
C PRO A 136 -13.65 -10.55 -20.17
N ASP A 137 -13.89 -11.00 -21.41
CA ASP A 137 -13.63 -12.40 -21.83
C ASP A 137 -12.16 -12.83 -21.66
N SER A 138 -11.24 -11.87 -21.61
CA SER A 138 -9.83 -12.13 -21.33
C SER A 138 -9.59 -12.60 -19.90
N VAL A 139 -10.47 -12.28 -18.94
CA VAL A 139 -10.33 -12.64 -17.53
C VAL A 139 -10.72 -14.09 -17.29
N SER A 140 -9.85 -14.83 -16.60
CA SER A 140 -10.09 -16.20 -16.21
C SER A 140 -11.31 -16.31 -15.32
N LYS A 141 -12.12 -17.35 -15.56
CA LYS A 141 -13.26 -17.70 -14.71
C LYS A 141 -12.84 -18.47 -13.45
N THR A 142 -11.58 -18.88 -13.36
CA THR A 142 -11.04 -19.50 -12.15
C THR A 142 -10.86 -18.41 -11.10
N VAL A 143 -11.64 -18.51 -10.03
CA VAL A 143 -11.59 -17.60 -8.89
C VAL A 143 -11.13 -18.35 -7.64
N SER A 144 -10.24 -17.72 -6.88
CA SER A 144 -9.86 -18.11 -5.52
C SER A 144 -10.33 -17.04 -4.55
N TYR A 145 -10.72 -17.46 -3.34
CA TYR A 145 -11.20 -16.55 -2.32
C TYR A 145 -10.22 -16.48 -1.17
N ALA A 146 -10.13 -15.29 -0.58
CA ALA A 146 -9.54 -15.11 0.72
C ALA A 146 -10.42 -14.22 1.60
N ALA A 147 -10.33 -14.45 2.89
CA ALA A 147 -11.00 -13.63 3.87
C ALA A 147 -10.05 -13.31 5.02
N MET A 148 -10.30 -12.18 5.65
CA MET A 148 -9.65 -11.78 6.89
C MET A 148 -10.73 -11.37 7.88
N PRO A 149 -10.81 -11.98 9.08
CA PRO A 149 -11.69 -11.49 10.13
C PRO A 149 -11.19 -10.13 10.64
N GLN A 150 -12.01 -9.45 11.43
CA GLN A 150 -11.59 -8.22 12.09
C GLN A 150 -10.32 -8.44 12.94
N ALA A 151 -9.31 -7.60 12.72
CA ALA A 151 -8.12 -7.54 13.56
C ALA A 151 -8.11 -6.25 14.38
N VAL A 152 -7.55 -6.34 15.59
CA VAL A 152 -7.42 -5.22 16.52
C VAL A 152 -6.02 -5.25 17.12
N GLY A 153 -5.25 -4.22 16.81
CA GLY A 153 -3.90 -3.99 17.32
C GLY A 153 -3.88 -2.75 18.21
N VAL A 154 -3.12 -2.79 19.29
CA VAL A 154 -2.86 -1.65 20.18
C VAL A 154 -1.39 -1.34 20.10
N PHE A 155 -1.06 -0.19 19.51
CA PHE A 155 0.29 0.34 19.49
C PHE A 155 0.50 1.25 20.69
N THR A 156 1.50 0.95 21.53
CA THR A 156 1.90 1.80 22.67
C THR A 156 3.19 2.55 22.31
N PHE A 157 3.13 3.88 22.31
CA PHE A 157 4.31 4.71 22.09
C PHE A 157 5.34 4.59 23.21
N SER A 158 6.61 4.67 22.85
CA SER A 158 7.73 4.65 23.80
C SER A 158 8.78 5.70 23.42
N ALA A 159 8.91 6.72 24.29
CA ALA A 159 9.94 7.74 24.18
C ALA A 159 11.34 7.15 24.19
N ALA A 160 11.59 6.19 25.08
CA ALA A 160 12.88 5.53 25.20
C ALA A 160 13.28 4.80 23.90
N LYS A 161 12.34 4.11 23.25
CA LYS A 161 12.62 3.45 21.96
C LYS A 161 12.90 4.47 20.86
N ALA A 162 12.07 5.51 20.75
CA ALA A 162 12.26 6.56 19.77
C ALA A 162 13.64 7.23 19.94
N GLN A 163 14.03 7.51 21.19
CA GLN A 163 15.30 8.15 21.51
C GLN A 163 16.48 7.25 21.16
N ALA A 164 16.40 5.96 21.48
CA ALA A 164 17.41 4.98 21.09
C ALA A 164 17.53 4.87 19.56
N ALA A 165 16.41 4.90 18.84
CA ALA A 165 16.39 4.83 17.38
C ALA A 165 17.04 6.05 16.71
N ALA A 166 16.76 7.26 17.22
CA ALA A 166 17.39 8.48 16.75
C ALA A 166 18.89 8.49 17.08
N ALA A 167 19.27 8.14 18.30
CA ALA A 167 20.65 8.07 18.74
C ALA A 167 21.49 7.07 17.91
N ALA A 168 20.93 5.91 17.57
CA ALA A 168 21.58 4.92 16.71
C ALA A 168 21.90 5.43 15.30
N LYS A 169 21.16 6.46 14.83
CA LYS A 169 21.39 7.12 13.54
C LYS A 169 22.17 8.44 13.68
N GLY A 170 22.67 8.78 14.87
CA GLY A 170 23.33 10.05 15.14
C GLY A 170 22.39 11.26 14.95
N LYS A 171 21.09 11.08 15.15
CA LYS A 171 20.07 12.12 15.01
C LYS A 171 19.48 12.48 16.37
N THR A 172 19.00 13.71 16.50
CA THR A 172 18.20 14.16 17.63
C THR A 172 16.71 13.99 17.32
N LEU A 173 15.92 13.62 18.32
CA LEU A 173 14.47 13.59 18.19
C LEU A 173 13.90 15.01 18.25
N PRO A 174 12.77 15.28 17.56
CA PRO A 174 11.94 16.42 17.89
C PRO A 174 11.41 16.29 19.32
N ALA A 175 11.04 17.42 19.93
CA ALA A 175 10.42 17.42 21.26
C ALA A 175 9.14 16.58 21.24
N MET A 176 9.05 15.62 22.14
CA MET A 176 7.87 14.77 22.26
C MET A 176 6.73 15.51 22.97
N PRO A 177 5.50 15.50 22.43
CA PRO A 177 4.34 16.06 23.11
C PRO A 177 4.10 15.44 24.50
N ALA A 178 3.62 16.26 25.44
CA ALA A 178 3.27 15.78 26.76
C ALA A 178 2.17 14.70 26.68
N GLY A 179 2.34 13.60 27.41
CA GLY A 179 1.39 12.48 27.39
C GLY A 179 1.51 11.54 26.19
N MET A 180 2.48 11.74 25.29
CA MET A 180 2.72 10.80 24.18
C MET A 180 3.39 9.50 24.63
N ASP A 181 4.35 9.57 25.56
CA ASP A 181 4.99 8.37 26.10
C ASP A 181 3.97 7.50 26.84
N GLY A 182 3.86 6.22 26.46
CA GLY A 182 2.85 5.31 26.98
C GLY A 182 1.44 5.50 26.40
N SER A 183 1.18 6.52 25.58
CA SER A 183 -0.10 6.64 24.88
C SER A 183 -0.31 5.47 23.92
N THR A 184 -1.58 5.11 23.73
CA THR A 184 -1.98 3.98 22.89
C THR A 184 -2.79 4.42 21.69
N LEU A 185 -2.51 3.77 20.56
CA LEU A 185 -3.35 3.80 19.36
C LEU A 185 -4.00 2.43 19.18
N THR A 186 -5.32 2.38 19.22
CA THR A 186 -6.05 1.15 18.90
C THR A 186 -6.44 1.21 17.43
N LEU A 187 -5.84 0.32 16.63
CA LEU A 187 -6.13 0.14 15.22
C LEU A 187 -7.10 -1.03 15.07
N THR A 188 -8.24 -0.76 14.43
CA THR A 188 -9.18 -1.78 13.95
C THR A 188 -9.11 -1.83 12.44
N MET A 189 -8.92 -3.03 11.89
CA MET A 189 -8.86 -3.27 10.45
C MET A 189 -9.63 -4.52 10.08
N GLY A 190 -10.05 -4.61 8.82
CA GLY A 190 -10.96 -5.65 8.40
C GLY A 190 -12.32 -5.56 9.12
N PRO A 191 -13.20 -6.55 8.95
CA PRO A 191 -13.05 -7.72 8.09
C PRO A 191 -12.88 -7.38 6.61
N ALA A 192 -12.34 -8.33 5.83
CA ALA A 192 -12.08 -8.18 4.41
C ALA A 192 -12.39 -9.47 3.64
N ILE A 193 -12.83 -9.32 2.39
CA ILE A 193 -12.92 -10.39 1.39
C ILE A 193 -12.10 -9.98 0.18
N VAL A 194 -11.41 -10.96 -0.40
CA VAL A 194 -10.70 -10.80 -1.66
C VAL A 194 -11.05 -11.94 -2.61
N GLU A 195 -11.40 -11.59 -3.83
CA GLU A 195 -11.52 -12.48 -4.97
C GLU A 195 -10.28 -12.33 -5.85
N ILE A 196 -9.66 -13.45 -6.22
CA ILE A 196 -8.47 -13.49 -7.06
C ILE A 196 -8.81 -14.32 -8.29
N PHE A 197 -8.79 -13.69 -9.46
CA PHE A 197 -9.07 -14.33 -10.74
C PHE A 197 -7.76 -14.70 -11.43
N GLY A 198 -7.74 -15.89 -12.01
CA GLY A 198 -6.55 -16.48 -12.64
C GLY A 198 -5.81 -17.45 -11.74
N GLU A 199 -4.70 -17.98 -12.23
CA GLU A 199 -3.84 -18.86 -11.44
C GLU A 199 -3.11 -18.07 -10.36
N LEU A 200 -3.16 -18.56 -9.11
CA LEU A 200 -2.33 -18.01 -8.05
C LEU A 200 -0.85 -18.18 -8.43
N PRO A 201 -0.02 -17.12 -8.32
CA PRO A 201 1.40 -17.21 -8.62
C PRO A 201 2.04 -18.36 -7.83
N LYS A 202 2.68 -19.30 -8.53
CA LYS A 202 3.51 -20.32 -7.87
C LYS A 202 4.73 -19.61 -7.30
N SER A 203 4.88 -19.64 -5.98
CA SER A 203 5.92 -18.93 -5.20
C SER A 203 7.35 -19.48 -5.42
N THR A 204 7.76 -19.71 -6.66
CA THR A 204 9.09 -20.26 -6.99
C THR A 204 10.02 -19.23 -7.64
N ASP A 205 9.51 -18.12 -8.17
CA ASP A 205 10.34 -17.15 -8.87
C ASP A 205 10.80 -16.03 -7.94
N LYS A 206 12.06 -16.12 -7.49
CA LYS A 206 12.74 -15.14 -6.62
C LYS A 206 13.20 -13.87 -7.35
N THR A 207 12.90 -13.75 -8.64
CA THR A 207 13.23 -12.60 -9.48
C THR A 207 11.99 -11.70 -9.59
N SER A 208 11.98 -10.67 -8.75
CA SER A 208 10.91 -9.69 -8.59
C SER A 208 10.53 -8.97 -9.89
N HIS A 209 9.43 -9.40 -10.49
CA HIS A 209 8.42 -8.51 -11.05
C HIS A 209 7.19 -8.66 -10.15
N LEU A 210 6.40 -7.61 -9.90
CA LEU A 210 5.10 -7.80 -9.27
C LEU A 210 4.32 -8.74 -10.21
N ASN A 211 4.29 -10.04 -9.92
CA ASN A 211 3.40 -10.98 -10.60
C ASN A 211 2.00 -10.67 -10.09
N LEU A 212 1.41 -9.60 -10.63
CA LEU A 212 0.02 -9.27 -10.36
C LEU A 212 -0.82 -10.43 -10.91
N PRO A 213 -1.69 -11.03 -10.08
CA PRO A 213 -2.71 -11.92 -10.63
C PRO A 213 -3.53 -11.16 -11.67
N GLN A 214 -4.22 -11.91 -12.51
CA GLN A 214 -4.92 -11.34 -13.65
C GLN A 214 -5.92 -10.25 -13.24
N LEU A 215 -6.66 -10.50 -12.16
CA LEU A 215 -7.55 -9.55 -11.53
C LEU A 215 -7.72 -9.88 -10.04
N ILE A 216 -7.79 -8.84 -9.22
CA ILE A 216 -8.17 -8.87 -7.81
C ILE A 216 -9.36 -7.94 -7.64
N ILE A 217 -10.37 -8.41 -6.91
CA ILE A 217 -11.46 -7.59 -6.40
C ILE A 217 -11.45 -7.76 -4.89
N ALA A 218 -11.42 -6.67 -4.14
CA ALA A 218 -11.44 -6.71 -2.69
C ALA A 218 -12.40 -5.69 -2.10
N GLU A 219 -12.98 -6.09 -0.98
CA GLU A 219 -13.84 -5.26 -0.14
C GLU A 219 -13.41 -5.44 1.31
N SER A 220 -13.29 -4.33 2.03
CA SER A 220 -13.01 -4.36 3.47
C SER A 220 -13.71 -3.24 4.19
N ARG A 221 -14.10 -3.50 5.44
CA ARG A 221 -14.54 -2.43 6.33
C ARG A 221 -13.46 -1.35 6.45
N THR A 222 -13.93 -0.12 6.42
CA THR A 222 -13.09 1.06 6.61
C THR A 222 -12.28 0.95 7.91
N PRO A 223 -10.94 1.06 7.86
CA PRO A 223 -10.11 0.97 9.05
C PRO A 223 -10.41 2.14 9.98
N SER A 224 -10.22 1.93 11.29
CA SER A 224 -10.37 2.99 12.28
C SER A 224 -9.23 2.99 13.28
N VAL A 225 -8.84 4.17 13.74
CA VAL A 225 -7.85 4.33 14.80
C VAL A 225 -8.45 5.16 15.93
N THR A 226 -8.14 4.82 17.17
CA THR A 226 -8.48 5.59 18.37
C THR A 226 -7.22 5.91 19.17
N SER A 227 -7.16 7.06 19.83
CA SER A 227 -6.04 7.47 20.71
C SER A 227 -6.51 7.53 22.17
N SER A 228 -5.64 7.17 23.11
CA SER A 228 -5.89 7.30 24.55
C SER A 228 -5.27 8.53 25.20
N GLY A 229 -4.46 9.30 24.48
CA GLY A 229 -3.70 10.41 25.07
C GLY A 229 -3.61 11.63 24.17
N VAL A 230 -2.72 11.56 23.18
CA VAL A 230 -2.43 12.71 22.31
C VAL A 230 -3.53 12.95 21.29
N THR A 231 -3.73 14.23 20.97
CA THR A 231 -4.57 14.61 19.84
C THR A 231 -3.92 14.15 18.54
N VAL A 232 -4.73 14.06 17.50
CA VAL A 232 -4.24 13.58 16.22
C VAL A 232 -3.22 14.51 15.60
N LYS A 233 -3.40 15.82 15.78
CA LYS A 233 -2.47 16.83 15.28
C LYS A 233 -1.11 16.74 15.97
N GLU A 234 -1.09 16.57 17.30
CA GLU A 234 0.17 16.39 18.04
C GLU A 234 0.91 15.14 17.60
N LEU A 235 0.16 14.06 17.33
CA LEU A 235 0.73 12.82 16.81
C LEU A 235 1.31 13.00 15.40
N GLU A 236 0.53 13.60 14.49
CA GLU A 236 0.98 13.86 13.12
C GLU A 236 2.21 14.77 13.10
N ASP A 237 2.17 15.91 13.78
CA ASP A 237 3.28 16.86 13.84
C ASP A 237 4.55 16.18 14.36
N TYR A 238 4.42 15.35 15.40
CA TYR A 238 5.55 14.60 15.95
C TYR A 238 6.07 13.53 14.98
N LEU A 239 5.18 12.78 14.31
CA LEU A 239 5.57 11.74 13.36
C LEU A 239 6.24 12.37 12.13
N LEU A 240 5.67 13.42 11.56
CA LEU A 240 6.21 14.13 10.39
C LEU A 240 7.53 14.85 10.67
N ALA A 241 7.82 15.17 11.93
CA ALA A 241 9.10 15.74 12.34
C ALA A 241 10.18 14.67 12.61
N GLN A 242 9.89 13.38 12.46
CA GLN A 242 10.85 12.32 12.76
C GLN A 242 12.03 12.29 11.78
N PRO A 243 13.26 11.99 12.27
CA PRO A 243 14.38 11.74 11.40
C PRO A 243 14.11 10.57 10.44
N GLY A 244 14.23 10.82 9.14
CA GLY A 244 13.97 9.83 8.08
C GLY A 244 12.72 10.12 7.26
N ILE A 245 11.87 11.05 7.69
CA ILE A 245 10.79 11.60 6.87
C ILE A 245 11.33 12.81 6.10
N SER A 246 11.16 12.81 4.77
CA SER A 246 11.60 13.93 3.94
C SER A 246 10.69 15.15 4.16
N PRO A 247 11.20 16.38 4.04
CA PRO A 247 10.36 17.58 4.10
C PRO A 247 9.25 17.59 3.05
N GLN A 248 9.53 17.00 1.87
CA GLN A 248 8.57 16.87 0.78
C GLN A 248 7.44 15.90 1.15
N LEU A 249 7.76 14.70 1.63
CA LEU A 249 6.76 13.73 2.09
C LEU A 249 5.91 14.31 3.22
N ALA A 250 6.51 15.04 4.15
CA ALA A 250 5.77 15.72 5.21
C ALA A 250 4.87 16.86 4.67
N ALA A 251 5.26 17.55 3.61
CA ALA A 251 4.41 18.54 2.95
C ALA A 251 3.26 17.89 2.19
N ASP A 252 3.53 16.81 1.46
CA ASP A 252 2.54 16.05 0.68
C ASP A 252 1.48 15.42 1.60
N ILE A 253 1.91 14.89 2.75
CA ILE A 253 0.99 14.38 3.77
C ILE A 253 0.09 15.51 4.32
N ARG A 254 0.67 16.66 4.68
CA ARG A 254 -0.12 17.81 5.16
C ARG A 254 -1.07 18.36 4.09
N ALA A 255 -0.71 18.24 2.82
CA ALA A 255 -1.52 18.70 1.69
C ALA A 255 -2.79 17.86 1.45
N ILE A 256 -2.91 16.66 2.05
CA ILE A 256 -4.11 15.82 2.02
C ILE A 256 -5.30 16.54 2.68
N GLY A 257 -5.04 17.49 3.59
CA GLY A 257 -6.06 18.27 4.28
C GLY A 257 -6.56 17.57 5.53
N ASP A 258 -7.67 16.82 5.44
CA ASP A 258 -8.28 16.09 6.56
C ASP A 258 -8.13 14.56 6.43
N PRO A 259 -6.98 13.98 6.78
CA PRO A 259 -6.84 12.54 6.91
C PRO A 259 -7.54 11.90 8.11
N THR A 260 -8.43 12.55 8.88
CA THR A 260 -9.43 11.73 9.63
C THR A 260 -10.38 11.03 8.67
N THR A 261 -10.73 11.73 7.59
CA THR A 261 -11.76 11.35 6.63
C THR A 261 -11.17 10.95 5.28
N THR A 262 -9.84 11.02 5.12
CA THR A 262 -9.18 10.74 3.84
C THR A 262 -8.14 9.64 3.99
N LEU A 263 -8.27 8.57 3.21
CA LEU A 263 -7.31 7.49 3.11
C LEU A 263 -6.18 7.87 2.14
N PRO A 264 -4.93 8.07 2.60
CA PRO A 264 -3.79 8.30 1.72
C PRO A 264 -3.48 7.03 0.93
N ILE A 265 -3.29 7.15 -0.38
CA ILE A 265 -2.87 6.06 -1.25
C ILE A 265 -1.44 6.36 -1.72
N PRO A 266 -0.40 5.69 -1.18
CA PRO A 266 0.97 5.91 -1.62
C PRO A 266 1.15 5.50 -3.08
N VAL A 267 1.68 6.41 -3.89
CA VAL A 267 1.94 6.19 -5.32
C VAL A 267 3.45 6.23 -5.55
N PRO A 268 4.10 5.08 -5.80
CA PRO A 268 5.52 5.04 -6.13
C PRO A 268 5.73 5.65 -7.52
N VAL A 269 6.08 6.94 -7.57
CA VAL A 269 6.08 7.75 -8.82
C VAL A 269 7.04 7.24 -9.89
N GLN A 270 8.02 6.40 -9.52
CA GLN A 270 8.94 5.74 -10.45
C GLN A 270 8.27 4.61 -11.26
N TYR A 271 7.17 4.04 -10.76
CA TYR A 271 6.55 2.84 -11.32
C TYR A 271 5.07 3.00 -11.67
N ALA A 272 4.40 3.96 -11.04
CA ALA A 272 2.98 4.18 -11.21
C ALA A 272 2.64 5.66 -11.38
N THR A 273 1.58 5.90 -12.15
CA THR A 273 0.87 7.16 -12.23
C THR A 273 -0.46 7.04 -11.49
N SER A 274 -1.02 8.17 -11.07
CA SER A 274 -2.34 8.21 -10.43
C SER A 274 -3.22 9.28 -11.04
N SER A 275 -4.52 9.01 -11.12
CA SER A 275 -5.54 9.97 -11.54
C SER A 275 -6.75 9.88 -10.62
N LYS A 276 -7.44 11.01 -10.42
CA LYS A 276 -8.75 11.02 -9.76
C LYS A 276 -9.79 10.48 -10.73
N VAL A 277 -10.67 9.62 -10.23
CA VAL A 277 -11.76 9.02 -11.00
C VAL A 277 -13.03 9.05 -10.18
N THR A 278 -14.17 8.81 -10.83
CA THR A 278 -15.45 8.57 -10.14
C THR A 278 -15.84 7.13 -10.39
N VAL A 279 -16.19 6.41 -9.32
CA VAL A 279 -16.68 5.03 -9.38
C VAL A 279 -18.01 4.98 -8.66
N GLN A 280 -19.06 4.50 -9.32
CA GLN A 280 -20.42 4.42 -8.77
C GLN A 280 -20.92 5.74 -8.13
N GLY A 281 -20.52 6.88 -8.70
CA GLY A 281 -20.89 8.21 -8.22
C GLY A 281 -20.11 8.71 -7.00
N VAL A 282 -19.08 8.01 -6.53
CA VAL A 282 -18.18 8.46 -5.45
C VAL A 282 -16.75 8.66 -5.97
N ASP A 283 -15.99 9.51 -5.28
CA ASP A 283 -14.61 9.80 -5.63
C ASP A 283 -13.69 8.59 -5.37
N GLY A 284 -12.80 8.32 -6.32
CA GLY A 284 -11.82 7.25 -6.29
C GLY A 284 -10.45 7.69 -6.82
N VAL A 285 -9.47 6.82 -6.64
CA VAL A 285 -8.11 6.98 -7.17
C VAL A 285 -7.82 5.80 -8.08
N ALA A 286 -7.56 6.09 -9.36
CA ALA A 286 -7.03 5.11 -10.29
C ALA A 286 -5.50 5.19 -10.32
N LEU A 287 -4.88 4.02 -10.33
CA LEU A 287 -3.45 3.82 -10.49
C LEU A 287 -3.21 3.12 -11.84
N GLY A 288 -2.25 3.61 -12.61
CA GLY A 288 -1.79 2.96 -13.84
C GLY A 288 -0.30 2.71 -13.73
N ASP A 289 0.19 1.57 -14.22
CA ASP A 289 1.62 1.38 -14.39
C ASP A 289 2.16 2.23 -15.57
N ASN A 290 3.47 2.46 -15.57
CA ASN A 290 4.12 3.25 -16.62
C ASN A 290 4.16 2.55 -18.00
N THR A 291 3.67 1.31 -18.09
CA THR A 291 3.65 0.51 -19.32
C THR A 291 2.27 0.42 -19.97
N GLY A 292 1.21 0.81 -19.23
CA GLY A 292 -0.19 0.67 -19.61
C GLY A 292 -0.75 -0.75 -19.49
N VAL A 293 -0.04 -1.67 -18.83
CA VAL A 293 -0.38 -3.11 -18.79
C VAL A 293 -1.15 -3.49 -17.53
N GLY A 294 -0.84 -2.87 -16.40
CA GLY A 294 -1.53 -3.01 -15.14
C GLY A 294 -2.20 -1.72 -14.69
N ALA A 295 -3.37 -1.89 -14.08
CA ALA A 295 -4.10 -0.79 -13.46
C ALA A 295 -4.81 -1.26 -12.18
N ALA A 296 -5.13 -0.29 -11.33
CA ALA A 296 -5.96 -0.49 -10.16
C ALA A 296 -6.85 0.73 -9.90
N VAL A 297 -7.92 0.55 -9.16
CA VAL A 297 -8.76 1.64 -8.65
C VAL A 297 -9.14 1.34 -7.21
N ILE A 298 -9.04 2.37 -6.37
CA ILE A 298 -9.39 2.34 -4.95
C ILE A 298 -10.41 3.43 -4.70
N TRP A 299 -11.49 3.10 -3.99
CA TRP A 299 -12.51 4.06 -3.60
C TRP A 299 -13.17 3.63 -2.28
N ILE A 300 -13.92 4.56 -1.68
CA ILE A 300 -14.65 4.29 -0.45
C ILE A 300 -16.14 4.56 -0.68
N LYS A 301 -16.96 3.54 -0.41
CA LYS A 301 -18.42 3.60 -0.44
C LYS A 301 -18.97 2.82 0.74
N ASN A 302 -18.96 3.44 1.92
CA ASN A 302 -19.12 2.81 3.25
C ASN A 302 -17.96 1.87 3.63
N ASP A 303 -17.55 1.03 2.69
CA ASP A 303 -16.42 0.12 2.77
C ASP A 303 -15.32 0.54 1.78
N VAL A 304 -14.10 0.07 1.99
CA VAL A 304 -12.95 0.28 1.12
C VAL A 304 -12.97 -0.79 0.04
N PHE A 305 -12.99 -0.36 -1.22
CA PHE A 305 -12.96 -1.24 -2.37
C PHE A 305 -11.64 -1.10 -3.12
N PHE A 306 -11.19 -2.22 -3.68
CA PHE A 306 -10.05 -2.29 -4.57
C PHE A 306 -10.39 -3.19 -5.75
N VAL A 307 -10.09 -2.72 -6.96
CA VAL A 307 -10.09 -3.54 -8.17
C VAL A 307 -8.77 -3.30 -8.88
N GLY A 308 -8.00 -4.35 -9.17
CA GLY A 308 -6.72 -4.18 -9.84
C GLY A 308 -6.15 -5.46 -10.42
N GLY A 309 -5.31 -5.34 -11.43
CA GLY A 309 -4.71 -6.48 -12.10
C GLY A 309 -3.99 -6.11 -13.39
N SER A 310 -3.61 -7.13 -14.15
CA SER A 310 -2.95 -7.00 -15.46
C SER A 310 -3.99 -6.71 -16.57
N LEU A 311 -4.75 -5.63 -16.39
CA LEU A 311 -5.80 -5.15 -17.29
C LEU A 311 -5.65 -3.65 -17.53
N LYS A 312 -6.24 -3.17 -18.63
CA LYS A 312 -6.28 -1.73 -18.92
C LYS A 312 -7.12 -1.02 -17.86
N GLN A 313 -6.77 0.24 -17.57
CA GLN A 313 -7.51 1.08 -16.62
C GLN A 313 -9.01 1.19 -16.98
N SER A 314 -9.36 1.25 -18.27
CA SER A 314 -10.77 1.27 -18.71
C SER A 314 -11.55 0.03 -18.27
N ASP A 315 -10.92 -1.15 -18.35
CA ASP A 315 -11.55 -2.42 -17.99
C ASP A 315 -11.68 -2.52 -16.47
N ILE A 316 -10.65 -2.10 -15.73
CA ILE A 316 -10.67 -2.00 -14.27
C ILE A 316 -11.79 -1.07 -13.79
N LEU A 317 -11.95 0.11 -14.41
CA LEU A 317 -13.02 1.05 -14.08
C LEU A 317 -14.40 0.47 -14.41
N SER A 318 -14.56 -0.18 -15.56
CA SER A 318 -15.83 -0.83 -15.92
C SER A 318 -16.22 -1.95 -14.95
N ILE A 319 -15.25 -2.73 -14.46
CA ILE A 319 -15.49 -3.77 -13.45
C ILE A 319 -15.88 -3.12 -12.12
N ALA A 320 -15.16 -2.07 -11.71
CA ALA A 320 -15.42 -1.34 -10.47
C ALA A 320 -16.81 -0.69 -10.44
N ASP A 321 -17.23 -0.06 -11.54
CA ASP A 321 -18.58 0.52 -11.67
C ASP A 321 -19.69 -0.54 -11.60
N GLY A 322 -19.40 -1.76 -12.09
CA GLY A 322 -20.34 -2.87 -12.09
C GLY A 322 -20.40 -3.69 -10.79
N LEU A 323 -19.67 -3.32 -9.73
CA LEU A 323 -19.69 -4.07 -8.47
C LEU A 323 -21.03 -3.92 -7.72
N SER A 324 -21.48 -5.00 -7.08
CA SER A 324 -22.64 -5.01 -6.17
C SER A 324 -22.41 -5.85 -4.94
#